data_AF-A0A349EFL2-F1
#
_entry.id   AF-A0A349EFL2-F1
#
_cell.length_a   1.000
_cell.length_b   1.000
_cell.length_c   1.000
_cell.angle_alpha   90.00
_cell.angle_beta   90.00
_cell.angle_gamma   90.00
#
_symmetry.space_group_name_H-M   'P 1'
#
loop_
_entity.id
_entity.type
_entity.pdbx_description
1 polymer ?
#
loop_
_entity_poly.entity_id
_entity_poly.type
_entity_poly.pdbx_seq_one_letter_code
_entity_poly.pdbx_strand_id
1 'polypeptide(L)'
;QQLKEYLKDKIRKIDSSHPILLDGFSDLGETEAMVLYRQVSADKLLIDDKRGRRVAKINHINTIGALGILLAAKRVRLINQVSPYVTQILSSDIYLSTDLIATVMSIAGEKQPL
;
A
#
# COMPACT_ATOMS: atom_id res chain seq x y z
N GLN A 1 9.46 5.01 -17.81
CA GLN A 1 9.15 6.35 -18.36
C GLN A 1 7.80 6.88 -17.89
N GLN A 2 6.73 6.08 -17.88
CA GLN A 2 5.39 6.50 -17.40
C GLN A 2 5.32 6.88 -15.91
N LEU A 3 5.96 6.12 -15.01
CA LEU A 3 5.92 6.43 -13.57
C LEU A 3 6.56 7.78 -13.24
N LYS A 4 7.70 8.10 -13.88
CA LYS A 4 8.39 9.39 -13.68
C LYS A 4 7.49 10.56 -14.09
N GLU A 5 6.77 10.43 -15.19
CA GLU A 5 5.81 11.45 -15.64
C GLU A 5 4.63 11.57 -14.69
N TYR A 6 4.05 10.44 -14.25
CA TYR A 6 2.95 10.41 -13.29
C TYR A 6 3.29 11.11 -11.96
N LEU A 7 4.56 11.06 -11.55
CA LEU A 7 5.05 11.63 -10.29
C LEU A 7 5.47 13.10 -10.38
N LYS A 8 5.56 13.70 -11.57
CA LYS A 8 6.14 15.03 -11.80
C LYS A 8 5.61 16.11 -10.83
N ASP A 9 4.30 16.13 -10.61
CA ASP A 9 3.63 17.11 -9.72
C ASP A 9 3.21 16.51 -8.37
N LYS A 10 3.77 15.35 -8.00
CA LYS A 10 3.44 14.58 -6.79
C LYS A 10 4.65 14.36 -5.87
N ILE A 11 5.78 14.97 -6.19
CA ILE A 11 6.98 14.91 -5.37
C ILE A 11 6.92 16.01 -4.32
N ARG A 12 7.21 15.64 -3.06
CA ARG A 12 7.33 16.59 -1.95
C ARG A 12 8.68 16.43 -1.30
N LYS A 13 9.29 17.56 -0.92
CA LYS A 13 10.50 17.54 -0.10
C LYS A 13 10.12 17.14 1.33
N ILE A 14 10.83 16.16 1.85
CA ILE A 14 10.67 15.74 3.25
C ILE A 14 11.44 16.68 4.18
N ASP A 15 10.86 16.92 5.36
CA ASP A 15 11.51 17.58 6.48
C ASP A 15 11.87 16.54 7.55
N SER A 16 13.15 16.51 7.92
CA SER A 16 13.72 15.60 8.91
C SER A 16 13.26 15.85 10.34
N SER A 17 12.41 16.86 10.57
CA SER A 17 11.80 17.17 11.87
C SER A 17 10.89 16.06 12.43
N HIS A 18 10.54 15.05 11.61
CA HIS A 18 9.73 13.90 12.02
C HIS A 18 10.59 12.63 12.15
N PRO A 19 11.11 12.30 13.35
CA PRO A 19 11.96 11.13 13.52
C PRO A 19 11.19 9.82 13.33
N ILE A 20 11.78 8.88 12.58
CA ILE A 20 11.30 7.51 12.37
C ILE A 20 12.26 6.55 13.08
N LEU A 21 11.72 5.62 13.86
CA LEU A 21 12.47 4.53 14.47
C LEU A 21 12.74 3.45 13.41
N LEU A 22 14.02 3.13 13.19
CA LEU A 22 14.44 2.17 12.18
C LEU A 22 14.83 0.83 12.81
N ASP A 23 14.62 -0.26 12.08
CA ASP A 23 15.01 -1.62 12.48
C ASP A 23 16.47 -1.97 12.12
N GLY A 24 17.28 -0.99 11.73
CA GLY A 24 18.68 -1.15 11.32
C GLY A 24 18.89 -1.62 9.87
N PHE A 25 17.82 -1.99 9.17
CA PHE A 25 17.90 -2.47 7.80
C PHE A 25 16.99 -1.69 6.83
N SER A 26 16.19 -0.75 7.34
CA SER A 26 15.14 -0.03 6.58
C SER A 26 15.80 0.73 5.44
N ASP A 27 15.24 0.62 4.23
CA ASP A 27 15.80 1.36 3.10
C ASP A 27 15.45 2.85 3.20
N LEU A 28 16.19 3.67 2.44
CA LEU A 28 15.97 5.12 2.43
C LEU A 28 14.54 5.45 1.96
N GLY A 29 14.02 4.76 0.94
CA GLY A 29 12.70 5.05 0.38
C GLY A 29 11.54 4.79 1.35
N GLU A 30 11.58 3.68 2.10
CA GLU A 30 10.63 3.35 3.16
C GLU A 30 10.66 4.42 4.26
N THR A 31 11.86 4.84 4.66
CA THR A 31 12.04 5.88 5.67
C THR A 31 11.46 7.21 5.21
N GLU A 32 11.77 7.63 3.98
CA GLU A 32 11.24 8.86 3.38
C GLU A 32 9.71 8.82 3.28
N ALA A 33 9.12 7.68 2.93
CA ALA A 33 7.67 7.51 2.86
C ALA A 33 7.00 7.64 4.24
N MET A 34 7.64 7.13 5.30
CA MET A 34 7.15 7.27 6.68
C MET A 34 7.29 8.69 7.23
N VAL A 35 8.39 9.38 6.90
CA VAL A 35 8.55 10.81 7.22
C VAL A 35 7.47 11.62 6.52
N LEU A 36 7.25 11.38 5.22
CA LEU A 36 6.23 12.08 4.45
C LEU A 36 4.82 11.83 5.00
N TYR A 37 4.51 10.59 5.40
CA TYR A 37 3.24 10.23 6.05
C TYR A 37 2.95 11.14 7.25
N ARG A 38 3.94 11.35 8.13
CA ARG A 38 3.78 12.23 9.30
C ARG A 38 3.68 13.70 8.90
N GLN A 39 4.57 14.16 8.03
CA GLN A 39 4.64 15.55 7.59
C GLN A 39 3.33 16.03 6.95
N VAL A 40 2.67 15.19 6.16
CA VAL A 40 1.40 15.55 5.51
C VAL A 40 0.17 15.15 6.32
N SER A 41 0.36 14.60 7.53
CA SER A 41 -0.72 14.04 8.36
C SER A 41 -1.61 13.09 7.59
N ALA A 42 -1.01 12.16 6.85
CA ALA A 42 -1.74 11.22 6.01
C ALA A 42 -2.58 10.24 6.85
N ASP A 43 -3.75 9.85 6.32
CA ASP A 43 -4.60 8.87 6.98
C ASP A 43 -4.00 7.45 6.95
N LYS A 44 -3.32 7.12 5.83
CA LYS A 44 -2.76 5.79 5.55
C LYS A 44 -1.45 5.87 4.75
N LEU A 45 -0.55 4.93 5.01
CA LEU A 45 0.63 4.65 4.22
C LEU A 45 0.42 3.36 3.39
N LEU A 46 0.57 3.45 2.06
CA LEU A 46 0.59 2.27 1.20
C LEU A 46 1.93 1.56 1.32
N ILE A 47 1.91 0.31 1.76
CA ILE A 47 3.11 -0.52 1.92
C ILE A 47 2.73 -1.98 1.73
N ASP A 48 3.42 -2.69 0.84
CA ASP A 48 3.03 -4.05 0.43
C ASP A 48 4.02 -5.14 0.86
N ASP A 49 5.19 -4.78 1.34
CA ASP A 49 6.17 -5.73 1.86
C ASP A 49 5.95 -5.97 3.38
N LYS A 50 6.40 -7.14 3.87
CA LYS A 50 6.20 -7.54 5.28
C LYS A 50 7.08 -6.73 6.25
N ARG A 51 8.22 -6.25 5.78
CA ARG A 51 9.26 -5.64 6.61
C ARG A 51 8.96 -4.17 6.86
N GLY A 52 8.69 -3.41 5.82
CA GLY A 52 8.15 -2.07 5.88
C GLY A 52 6.89 -1.99 6.74
N ARG A 53 5.95 -2.96 6.63
CA ARG A 53 4.79 -3.06 7.55
C ARG A 53 5.19 -3.17 9.02
N ARG A 54 6.25 -3.92 9.35
CA ARG A 54 6.75 -4.06 10.72
C ARG A 54 7.31 -2.74 11.23
N VAL A 55 8.14 -2.07 10.43
CA VAL A 55 8.74 -0.77 10.78
C VAL A 55 7.65 0.30 10.93
N ALA A 56 6.68 0.35 10.03
CA ALA A 56 5.53 1.24 10.12
C ALA A 56 4.72 0.99 11.41
N LYS A 57 4.51 -0.27 11.79
CA LYS A 57 3.81 -0.64 13.03
C LYS A 57 4.55 -0.15 14.27
N ILE A 58 5.88 -0.28 14.31
CA ILE A 58 6.72 0.25 15.40
C ILE A 58 6.57 1.78 15.52
N ASN A 59 6.40 2.45 14.37
CA ASN A 59 6.23 3.90 14.30
C ASN A 59 4.77 4.38 14.47
N HIS A 60 3.85 3.49 14.84
CA HIS A 60 2.40 3.77 14.96
C HIS A 60 1.76 4.32 13.67
N ILE A 61 2.29 3.93 12.51
CA ILE A 61 1.78 4.35 11.21
C ILE A 61 0.66 3.41 10.77
N ASN A 62 -0.46 4.00 10.37
CA ASN A 62 -1.60 3.26 9.83
C ASN A 62 -1.28 2.82 8.39
N THR A 63 -1.20 1.51 8.15
CA THR A 63 -0.81 0.97 6.84
C THR A 63 -2.00 0.42 6.07
N ILE A 64 -1.89 0.44 4.74
CA ILE A 64 -2.80 -0.25 3.82
C ILE A 64 -1.97 -0.92 2.72
N GLY A 65 -2.44 -2.07 2.21
CA GLY A 65 -1.86 -2.69 1.02
C GLY A 65 -2.72 -2.47 -0.22
N ALA A 66 -2.20 -2.84 -1.39
CA ALA A 66 -2.92 -2.74 -2.66
C ALA A 66 -4.32 -3.38 -2.59
N LEU A 67 -4.44 -4.59 -2.04
CA LEU A 67 -5.73 -5.27 -1.91
C LEU A 67 -6.70 -4.55 -0.96
N GLY A 68 -6.17 -3.94 0.10
CA GLY A 68 -6.97 -3.10 1.01
C GLY A 68 -7.51 -1.85 0.30
N ILE A 69 -6.73 -1.26 -0.61
CA ILE A 69 -7.18 -0.15 -1.45
C ILE A 69 -8.34 -0.58 -2.35
N LEU A 70 -8.24 -1.76 -3.00
CA LEU A 70 -9.32 -2.27 -3.85
C LEU A 70 -10.62 -2.48 -3.05
N LEU A 71 -10.53 -3.08 -1.86
CA LEU A 71 -11.68 -3.24 -0.97
C LEU A 71 -12.28 -1.89 -0.55
N ALA A 72 -11.43 -0.92 -0.20
CA ALA A 72 -11.89 0.42 0.15
C ALA A 72 -12.60 1.10 -1.03
N ALA A 73 -12.04 1.01 -2.23
CA ALA A 73 -12.63 1.56 -3.46
C ALA A 73 -13.98 0.92 -3.77
N LYS A 74 -14.11 -0.41 -3.63
CA LYS A 74 -15.39 -1.10 -3.80
C LYS A 74 -16.42 -0.64 -2.77
N ARG A 75 -16.02 -0.52 -1.50
CA ARG A 75 -16.92 -0.07 -0.42
C ARG A 75 -17.53 1.31 -0.69
N VAL A 76 -16.76 2.22 -1.30
CA VAL A 76 -17.23 3.55 -1.70
C VAL A 76 -17.78 3.62 -3.13
N ARG A 77 -18.00 2.46 -3.77
CA ARG A 77 -18.57 2.32 -5.13
C ARG A 77 -17.75 3.00 -6.24
N LEU A 78 -16.45 3.18 -6.05
CA LEU A 78 -15.54 3.65 -7.11
C LEU A 78 -15.25 2.56 -8.14
N ILE A 79 -15.30 1.30 -7.71
CA ILE A 79 -15.22 0.11 -8.57
C ILE A 79 -16.36 -0.83 -8.24
N ASN A 80 -16.86 -1.56 -9.24
CA ASN A 80 -17.94 -2.52 -9.06
C ASN A 80 -17.44 -3.88 -8.55
N GLN A 81 -16.23 -4.27 -8.95
CA GLN A 81 -15.62 -5.56 -8.67
C GLN A 81 -14.14 -5.40 -8.34
N VAL A 82 -13.63 -6.24 -7.44
CA VAL A 82 -12.22 -6.32 -7.04
C VAL A 82 -11.47 -7.34 -7.90
N SER A 83 -12.15 -8.42 -8.33
CA SER A 83 -11.59 -9.54 -9.08
C SER A 83 -10.74 -9.14 -10.29
N PRO A 84 -11.19 -8.24 -11.20
CA PRO A 84 -10.39 -7.88 -12.38
C PRO A 84 -9.02 -7.28 -12.02
N TYR A 85 -8.98 -6.46 -10.96
CA TYR A 85 -7.75 -5.82 -10.49
C TYR A 85 -6.85 -6.79 -9.74
N VAL A 86 -7.42 -7.77 -9.03
CA VAL A 86 -6.64 -8.84 -8.41
C VAL A 86 -5.98 -9.71 -9.47
N THR A 87 -6.70 -10.09 -10.53
CA THR A 87 -6.13 -10.81 -11.69
C THR A 87 -5.01 -10.01 -12.33
N GLN A 88 -5.16 -8.68 -12.46
CA GLN A 88 -4.09 -7.82 -12.98
C GLN A 88 -2.85 -7.84 -12.08
N ILE A 89 -2.99 -7.82 -10.75
CA ILE A 89 -1.86 -7.93 -9.82
C ILE A 89 -1.18 -9.30 -9.96
N LEU A 90 -1.96 -10.39 -10.09
CA LEU A 90 -1.43 -11.75 -10.29
C LEU A 90 -0.66 -11.92 -11.61
N SER A 91 -0.95 -11.09 -12.62
CA SER A 91 -0.22 -11.06 -13.88
C SER A 91 1.12 -10.30 -13.83
N SER A 92 1.48 -9.75 -12.66
CA SER A 92 2.72 -9.03 -12.41
C SER A 92 3.68 -9.83 -11.52
N ASP A 93 4.87 -9.29 -11.25
CA ASP A 93 5.86 -9.91 -10.35
C ASP A 93 5.49 -9.84 -8.85
N ILE A 94 4.27 -9.41 -8.52
CA ILE A 94 3.78 -9.32 -7.14
C ILE A 94 3.22 -10.67 -6.70
N TYR A 95 3.78 -11.21 -5.62
CA TYR A 95 3.28 -12.42 -4.99
C TYR A 95 2.10 -12.14 -4.04
N LEU A 96 0.98 -12.82 -4.27
CA LEU A 96 -0.17 -12.87 -3.36
C LEU A 96 -0.44 -14.33 -2.98
N SER A 97 -0.59 -14.63 -1.69
CA SER A 97 -0.98 -15.98 -1.28
C SER A 97 -2.43 -16.27 -1.63
N THR A 98 -2.73 -17.54 -1.91
CA THR A 98 -4.09 -18.04 -2.18
C THR A 98 -5.05 -17.71 -1.05
N ASP A 99 -4.61 -17.81 0.21
CA ASP A 99 -5.42 -17.49 1.39
C ASP A 99 -5.77 -16.00 1.46
N LEU A 100 -4.83 -15.14 1.09
CA LEU A 100 -5.06 -13.70 1.05
C LEU A 100 -6.07 -13.34 -0.05
N ILE A 101 -5.96 -13.95 -1.22
CA ILE A 101 -6.92 -13.77 -2.32
C ILE A 101 -8.31 -14.26 -1.88
N ALA A 102 -8.40 -15.45 -1.29
CA ALA A 102 -9.65 -16.00 -0.78
C ALA A 102 -10.32 -15.05 0.24
N THR A 103 -9.52 -14.52 1.17
CA THR A 103 -9.99 -13.56 2.17
C THR A 103 -10.54 -12.29 1.52
N VAL A 104 -9.82 -11.73 0.55
CA VAL A 104 -10.23 -10.50 -0.14
C VAL A 104 -11.50 -10.72 -0.97
N MET A 105 -11.62 -11.85 -1.65
CA MET A 105 -12.83 -12.20 -2.41
C MET A 105 -14.03 -12.40 -1.50
N SER A 106 -13.84 -13.06 -0.35
CA SER A 106 -14.88 -13.22 0.67
C SER A 106 -15.36 -11.87 1.21
N ILE A 107 -14.45 -10.97 1.59
CA ILE A 107 -14.79 -9.62 2.06
C ILE A 107 -15.50 -8.81 0.96
N ALA A 108 -15.08 -8.98 -0.29
CA ALA A 108 -15.70 -8.32 -1.43
C ALA A 108 -17.07 -8.90 -1.82
N GLY A 109 -17.46 -10.07 -1.31
CA GLY A 109 -18.65 -10.79 -1.76
C GLY A 109 -18.52 -11.29 -3.21
N GLU A 110 -17.30 -11.62 -3.64
CA GLU A 110 -16.97 -12.11 -4.98
C GLU A 110 -16.49 -13.56 -4.93
N LYS A 111 -16.61 -14.26 -6.08
CA LYS A 111 -16.00 -15.59 -6.24
C LYS A 111 -14.50 -15.42 -6.54
N GLN A 112 -13.71 -16.45 -6.27
CA GLN A 112 -12.29 -16.44 -6.61
C GLN A 112 -12.09 -16.20 -8.12
N PRO A 113 -11.13 -15.34 -8.51
CA PRO A 113 -10.74 -15.21 -9.91
C PRO A 113 -10.23 -16.56 -10.40
N LEU A 114 -10.73 -16.97 -11.57
CA LEU A 114 -10.25 -18.15 -12.30
C LEU A 114 -8.83 -17.91 -12.82
#